data_AF-A0AAV0TFM3-F1
#
_entry.id   AF-A0AAV0TFM3-F1
#
_cell.length_a   1.000
_cell.length_b   1.000
_cell.length_c   1.000
_cell.angle_alpha   90.00
_cell.angle_beta   90.00
_cell.angle_gamma   90.00
#
_symmetry.space_group_name_H-M   'P 1'
#
loop_
_entity.id
_entity.type
_entity.pdbx_description
1 polymer ?
#
loop_
_entity_poly.entity_id
_entity_poly.type
_entity_poly.pdbx_seq_one_letter_code
_entity_poly.pdbx_strand_id
1 'polypeptide(L)'
;MKWRNTPKTIQSVLYWRIPIERENAPEQGHVEMIMNLMDVTEGENATAFVFNCQMGKRRTTTAMVIGRLFCQRHTLNLADVMANVPSTEEEHSHNVEAGNFAVIREVQKRLKNGREAKRWVDNAIDECATICNIRTVIDKYRNLSNAEAKPAKRSYYLHHAMRFLERYFYLIVFGAYMIEVHQKPSSGEPARDTVDENMQLTFSKWLQQHPDMFRLLDDLGGVRYKCDKVLTKCVLKMDHFFGIARIPFELTANVPNYRRIASEPIFGTAQCLEDGIIDVIEHLRGEFDRAIWINLREEAVIYVTGRPFCVRHQDDLMVNVEYPGIEVDEITAIERQVKLELQTKVQKDNGLFMYWYEPCEMVNDEMMEHINPQVDVKTLAEVYEEAIQQTGFDLRYARIPVSDETAPEEKDLDDMVRLLLPSFLNELGLQLPSDEARSPAQKKLKTACSRTVRHRLLTSSDTTSPLQQLLGTRTEGHRRHSAAITGEYVVICKLLKMLENGSDCKLLVDYAIDQCEHMQNLRDCISQCRDLAADRDLPSTKRDFFMLRAVNYLERYFYLMCFASYVLEERVHYFQRSLFVTWMKERYGSALYELLDNLCFEEEIGAETHVSSMRWRWRRKRKLVSRLE
;
A
#
# COMPACT_ATOMS: atom_id res chain seq x y z
N MET A 1 -23.88 12.87 -69.38
CA MET A 1 -22.80 12.48 -68.43
C MET A 1 -23.29 11.33 -67.56
N LYS A 2 -22.55 10.20 -67.48
CA LYS A 2 -22.82 9.14 -66.49
C LYS A 2 -21.91 9.36 -65.28
N TRP A 3 -22.45 9.89 -64.18
CA TRP A 3 -21.74 9.87 -62.90
C TRP A 3 -21.79 8.46 -62.33
N ARG A 4 -20.71 7.70 -62.53
CA ARG A 4 -20.50 6.43 -61.82
C ARG A 4 -20.11 6.76 -60.38
N ASN A 5 -21.08 6.76 -59.47
CA ASN A 5 -20.78 6.50 -58.06
C ASN A 5 -20.38 5.03 -57.95
N THR A 6 -19.08 4.74 -58.03
CA THR A 6 -18.53 3.49 -57.49
C THR A 6 -18.87 3.44 -56.00
N PRO A 7 -19.48 2.35 -55.50
CA PRO A 7 -19.61 2.18 -54.07
C PRO A 7 -18.20 2.13 -53.48
N LYS A 8 -17.95 2.91 -52.42
CA LYS A 8 -16.72 2.78 -51.63
C LYS A 8 -16.75 1.42 -50.93
N THR A 9 -16.20 0.41 -51.57
CA THR A 9 -16.05 -0.93 -51.00
C THR A 9 -15.04 -0.87 -49.85
N ILE A 10 -15.35 -1.55 -48.74
CA ILE A 10 -14.41 -1.71 -47.62
C ILE A 10 -13.14 -2.37 -48.17
N GLN A 11 -11.99 -1.68 -48.06
CA GLN A 11 -10.72 -2.13 -48.64
C GLN A 11 -10.17 -3.36 -47.92
N SER A 12 -10.26 -3.37 -46.59
CA SER A 12 -9.85 -4.48 -45.71
C SER A 12 -10.57 -4.40 -44.36
N VAL A 13 -10.50 -5.48 -43.57
CA VAL A 13 -10.94 -5.51 -42.17
C VAL A 13 -9.83 -6.14 -41.35
N LEU A 14 -9.35 -5.44 -40.33
CA LEU A 14 -8.36 -5.95 -39.37
C LEU A 14 -9.06 -6.33 -38.07
N TYR A 15 -8.70 -7.48 -37.49
CA TYR A 15 -9.27 -7.97 -36.24
C TYR A 15 -8.21 -7.96 -35.13
N TRP A 16 -8.57 -7.37 -34.00
CA TRP A 16 -7.74 -7.29 -32.79
C TRP A 16 -8.56 -7.66 -31.57
N ARG A 17 -7.95 -8.39 -30.62
CA ARG A 17 -8.62 -8.86 -29.40
C ARG A 17 -7.89 -8.36 -28.15
N ILE A 18 -8.48 -7.34 -27.53
CA ILE A 18 -7.96 -6.73 -26.30
C ILE A 18 -8.74 -7.27 -25.10
N PRO A 19 -8.15 -8.03 -24.16
CA PRO A 19 -8.86 -8.73 -23.09
C PRO A 19 -9.22 -7.82 -21.90
N ILE A 20 -9.89 -6.70 -22.16
CA ILE A 20 -10.37 -5.79 -21.12
C ILE A 20 -11.43 -6.51 -20.26
N GLU A 21 -11.22 -6.50 -18.94
CA GLU A 21 -12.18 -7.03 -17.97
C GLU A 21 -13.52 -6.28 -17.97
N ARG A 22 -14.59 -6.94 -17.54
CA ARG A 22 -15.94 -6.34 -17.60
C ARG A 22 -16.11 -5.19 -16.59
N GLU A 23 -15.60 -5.37 -15.38
CA GLU A 23 -15.87 -4.46 -14.26
C GLU A 23 -14.76 -3.46 -14.00
N ASN A 24 -13.50 -3.90 -14.04
CA ASN A 24 -12.34 -3.04 -13.85
C ASN A 24 -12.13 -2.09 -15.06
N ALA A 25 -11.37 -1.01 -14.87
CA ALA A 25 -10.90 -0.22 -16.01
C ALA A 25 -9.77 -0.95 -16.75
N PRO A 26 -9.55 -0.64 -18.04
CA PRO A 26 -8.45 -1.22 -18.80
C PRO A 26 -7.10 -0.90 -18.16
N GLU A 27 -6.23 -1.91 -18.05
CA GLU A 27 -4.80 -1.75 -17.77
C GLU A 27 -4.09 -0.87 -18.82
N GLN A 28 -2.96 -0.27 -18.46
CA GLN A 28 -2.21 0.68 -19.30
C GLN A 28 -1.83 0.09 -20.66
N GLY A 29 -1.31 -1.14 -20.71
CA GLY A 29 -1.02 -1.82 -21.98
C GLY A 29 -2.24 -2.05 -22.88
N HIS A 30 -3.46 -2.14 -22.33
CA HIS A 30 -4.68 -2.21 -23.15
C HIS A 30 -5.02 -0.85 -23.79
N VAL A 31 -4.76 0.26 -23.09
CA VAL A 31 -4.96 1.62 -23.62
C VAL A 31 -3.94 1.89 -24.72
N GLU A 32 -2.67 1.56 -24.47
CA GLU A 32 -1.57 1.71 -25.44
C GLU A 32 -1.77 0.85 -26.68
N MET A 33 -2.27 -0.39 -26.52
CA MET A 33 -2.66 -1.21 -27.67
C MET A 33 -3.77 -0.54 -28.51
N ILE A 34 -4.76 0.12 -27.89
CA ILE A 34 -5.75 0.91 -28.65
C ILE A 34 -5.08 2.08 -29.37
N MET A 35 -4.25 2.86 -28.68
CA MET A 35 -3.55 4.02 -29.25
C MET A 35 -2.70 3.62 -30.46
N ASN A 36 -1.82 2.63 -30.32
CA ASN A 36 -0.91 2.17 -31.37
C ASN A 36 -1.67 1.66 -32.60
N LEU A 37 -2.80 0.95 -32.39
CA LEU A 37 -3.65 0.49 -33.49
C LEU A 37 -4.36 1.63 -34.23
N MET A 38 -4.63 2.75 -33.56
CA MET A 38 -5.20 3.93 -34.18
C MET A 38 -4.13 4.74 -34.91
N ASP A 39 -2.98 4.96 -34.28
CA ASP A 39 -1.84 5.73 -34.81
C ASP A 39 -1.28 5.13 -36.12
N VAL A 40 -1.07 3.81 -36.17
CA VAL A 40 -0.62 3.08 -37.38
C VAL A 40 -1.59 3.22 -38.57
N THR A 41 -2.83 3.65 -38.33
CA THR A 41 -3.85 3.85 -39.37
C THR A 41 -4.12 5.33 -39.71
N GLU A 42 -3.34 6.27 -39.14
CA GLU A 42 -3.39 7.68 -39.54
C GLU A 42 -2.65 7.90 -40.87
N GLY A 43 -3.41 7.89 -41.97
CA GLY A 43 -2.89 8.03 -43.32
C GLY A 43 -3.99 8.31 -44.36
N GLU A 44 -3.64 8.21 -45.66
CA GLU A 44 -4.46 8.71 -46.79
C GLU A 44 -5.86 8.08 -46.97
N ASN A 45 -6.19 7.00 -46.24
CA ASN A 45 -7.51 6.35 -46.28
C ASN A 45 -8.24 6.49 -44.94
N ALA A 46 -9.52 6.88 -45.00
CA ALA A 46 -10.36 7.00 -43.80
C ALA A 46 -10.66 5.63 -43.17
N THR A 47 -10.00 5.33 -42.05
CA THR A 47 -10.20 4.10 -41.26
C THR A 47 -11.34 4.28 -40.26
N ALA A 48 -12.17 3.25 -40.08
CA ALA A 48 -13.26 3.23 -39.11
C ALA A 48 -13.01 2.16 -38.03
N PHE A 49 -13.12 2.54 -36.76
CA PHE A 49 -12.92 1.65 -35.62
C PHE A 49 -14.26 1.17 -35.05
N VAL A 50 -14.40 -0.14 -34.82
CA VAL A 50 -15.63 -0.74 -34.28
C VAL A 50 -15.31 -1.53 -33.02
N PHE A 51 -15.62 -0.97 -31.85
CA PHE A 51 -15.41 -1.63 -30.56
C PHE A 51 -16.64 -2.43 -30.15
N ASN A 52 -16.52 -3.76 -30.01
CA ASN A 52 -17.62 -4.60 -29.52
C ASN A 52 -17.28 -5.31 -28.20
N CYS A 53 -18.32 -5.58 -27.43
CA CYS A 53 -18.30 -6.50 -26.30
C CYS A 53 -19.71 -7.10 -26.15
N GLN A 54 -19.87 -8.11 -25.27
CA GLN A 54 -21.11 -8.90 -25.12
C GLN A 54 -22.44 -8.12 -25.16
N MET A 55 -22.50 -6.89 -24.65
CA MET A 55 -23.72 -6.06 -24.63
C MET A 55 -23.53 -4.66 -25.20
N GLY A 56 -22.38 -4.36 -25.84
CA GLY A 56 -22.04 -2.99 -26.26
C GLY A 56 -21.97 -1.95 -25.11
N LYS A 57 -21.94 -2.38 -23.84
CA LYS A 57 -22.22 -1.51 -22.68
C LYS A 57 -21.00 -1.00 -21.92
N ARG A 58 -20.30 -1.85 -21.15
CA ARG A 58 -19.22 -1.41 -20.24
C ARG A 58 -17.93 -1.15 -20.99
N ARG A 59 -17.31 -2.24 -21.46
CA ARG A 59 -16.03 -2.24 -22.20
C ARG A 59 -16.09 -1.43 -23.50
N THR A 60 -17.19 -1.55 -24.26
CA THR A 60 -17.39 -0.78 -25.49
C THR A 60 -17.38 0.72 -25.24
N THR A 61 -18.21 1.24 -24.32
CA THR A 61 -18.17 2.68 -23.99
C THR A 61 -16.78 3.11 -23.53
N THR A 62 -16.08 2.33 -22.70
CA THR A 62 -14.72 2.69 -22.27
C THR A 62 -13.73 2.78 -23.44
N ALA A 63 -13.75 1.81 -24.35
CA ALA A 63 -12.90 1.83 -25.55
C ALA A 63 -13.29 2.96 -26.53
N MET A 64 -14.58 3.26 -26.66
CA MET A 64 -15.07 4.40 -27.44
C MET A 64 -14.61 5.74 -26.86
N VAL A 65 -14.62 5.94 -25.53
CA VAL A 65 -14.10 7.16 -24.90
C VAL A 65 -12.59 7.28 -25.16
N ILE A 66 -11.81 6.21 -24.97
CA ILE A 66 -10.36 6.21 -25.26
C ILE A 66 -10.10 6.58 -26.73
N GLY A 67 -10.77 5.93 -27.67
CA GLY A 67 -10.63 6.22 -29.09
C GLY A 67 -11.10 7.64 -29.46
N ARG A 68 -12.14 8.15 -28.81
CA ARG A 68 -12.63 9.52 -29.04
C ARG A 68 -11.61 10.56 -28.58
N LEU A 69 -11.04 10.41 -27.38
CA LEU A 69 -9.96 11.25 -26.88
C LEU A 69 -8.74 11.19 -27.82
N PHE A 70 -8.36 9.99 -28.27
CA PHE A 70 -7.25 9.83 -29.20
C PHE A 70 -7.49 10.53 -30.55
N CYS A 71 -8.68 10.39 -31.14
CA CYS A 71 -9.05 11.12 -32.37
C CYS A 71 -9.13 12.64 -32.18
N GLN A 72 -9.50 13.13 -30.99
CA GLN A 72 -9.58 14.57 -30.70
C GLN A 72 -8.21 15.23 -30.49
N ARG A 73 -7.13 14.45 -30.21
CA ARG A 73 -5.83 14.97 -29.76
C ARG A 73 -5.23 16.05 -30.66
N HIS A 74 -5.34 15.90 -31.97
CA HIS A 74 -4.82 16.86 -32.96
C HIS A 74 -5.64 18.16 -33.07
N THR A 75 -6.88 18.15 -32.59
CA THR A 75 -7.81 19.29 -32.63
C THR A 75 -8.08 19.87 -31.25
N LEU A 76 -7.27 19.51 -30.25
CA LEU A 76 -7.54 19.83 -28.84
C LEU A 76 -7.15 21.27 -28.50
N ASN A 77 -8.14 22.15 -28.43
CA ASN A 77 -7.96 23.50 -27.90
C ASN A 77 -8.44 23.59 -26.44
N LEU A 78 -7.50 23.74 -25.51
CA LEU A 78 -7.82 23.83 -24.07
C LEU A 78 -8.66 25.07 -23.70
N ALA A 79 -8.53 26.16 -24.46
CA ALA A 79 -9.36 27.34 -24.24
C ALA A 79 -10.84 27.03 -24.55
N ASP A 80 -11.12 26.30 -25.63
CA ASP A 80 -12.50 25.92 -26.01
C ASP A 80 -13.09 24.89 -25.04
N VAL A 81 -12.27 23.98 -24.49
CA VAL A 81 -12.66 23.05 -23.42
C VAL A 81 -13.10 23.80 -22.15
N MET A 82 -12.50 24.95 -21.86
CA MET A 82 -12.79 25.80 -20.68
C MET A 82 -13.81 26.93 -20.95
N ALA A 83 -14.14 27.23 -22.21
CA ALA A 83 -14.94 28.41 -22.58
C ALA A 83 -16.39 28.41 -22.03
N ASN A 84 -16.92 27.24 -21.65
CA ASN A 84 -18.29 27.05 -21.13
C ASN A 84 -18.33 26.73 -19.63
N VAL A 85 -17.40 27.30 -18.84
CA VAL A 85 -17.31 27.09 -17.39
C VAL A 85 -18.07 28.21 -16.63
N PRO A 86 -19.08 27.89 -15.80
CA PRO A 86 -19.63 28.84 -14.84
C PRO A 86 -18.56 29.25 -13.82
N SER A 87 -18.62 30.50 -13.33
CA SER A 87 -17.66 31.02 -12.35
C SER A 87 -17.57 30.13 -11.09
N THR A 88 -16.37 30.09 -10.50
CA THR A 88 -15.84 29.15 -9.47
C THR A 88 -16.69 28.86 -8.21
N GLU A 89 -17.83 29.53 -8.03
CA GLU A 89 -18.76 29.29 -6.93
C GLU A 89 -19.70 28.10 -7.19
N GLU A 90 -20.04 27.78 -8.45
CA GLU A 90 -20.90 26.62 -8.77
C GLU A 90 -20.16 25.27 -8.77
N GLU A 91 -18.84 25.26 -9.01
CA GLU A 91 -18.01 24.04 -8.95
C GLU A 91 -17.94 23.44 -7.53
N HIS A 92 -18.18 24.26 -6.49
CA HIS A 92 -18.26 23.84 -5.10
C HIS A 92 -19.62 23.21 -4.74
N SER A 93 -20.57 23.14 -5.67
CA SER A 93 -21.76 22.31 -5.45
C SER A 93 -21.36 20.85 -5.27
N HIS A 94 -21.87 20.22 -4.20
CA HIS A 94 -21.74 18.77 -3.95
C HIS A 94 -22.57 17.93 -4.96
N ASN A 95 -22.78 18.44 -6.18
CA ASN A 95 -23.59 17.78 -7.18
C ASN A 95 -22.84 16.56 -7.75
N VAL A 96 -23.13 15.41 -7.15
CA VAL A 96 -22.46 14.15 -7.46
C VAL A 96 -22.68 13.73 -8.93
N GLU A 97 -23.79 14.14 -9.53
CA GLU A 97 -24.13 13.87 -10.94
C GLU A 97 -23.11 14.50 -11.93
N ALA A 98 -22.39 15.54 -11.51
CA ALA A 98 -21.27 16.14 -12.26
C ALA A 98 -19.96 15.33 -12.16
N GLY A 99 -19.97 14.20 -11.45
CA GLY A 99 -18.80 13.35 -11.20
C GLY A 99 -17.80 13.94 -10.21
N ASN A 100 -18.19 14.92 -9.38
CA ASN A 100 -17.28 15.64 -8.49
C ASN A 100 -17.01 14.90 -7.16
N PHE A 101 -16.64 13.61 -7.21
CA PHE A 101 -16.25 12.80 -6.04
C PHE A 101 -14.93 13.29 -5.40
N ALA A 102 -14.66 12.97 -4.13
CA ALA A 102 -13.44 13.38 -3.41
C ALA A 102 -12.16 13.07 -4.21
N VAL A 103 -11.94 11.82 -4.59
CA VAL A 103 -10.81 11.38 -5.42
C VAL A 103 -10.67 12.15 -6.75
N ILE A 104 -11.79 12.58 -7.34
CA ILE A 104 -11.82 13.33 -8.61
C ILE A 104 -11.51 14.81 -8.38
N ARG A 105 -11.89 15.39 -7.24
CA ARG A 105 -11.46 16.75 -6.85
C ARG A 105 -9.96 16.79 -6.59
N GLU A 106 -9.43 15.78 -5.91
CA GLU A 106 -7.99 15.69 -5.64
C GLU A 106 -7.15 15.39 -6.90
N VAL A 107 -7.63 14.55 -7.82
CA VAL A 107 -6.87 14.26 -9.06
C VAL A 107 -6.74 15.50 -9.93
N GLN A 108 -7.79 16.35 -9.98
CA GLN A 108 -7.74 17.64 -10.69
C GLN A 108 -6.74 18.63 -10.08
N LYS A 109 -6.52 18.60 -8.76
CA LYS A 109 -5.55 19.46 -8.08
C LYS A 109 -4.11 19.01 -8.29
N ARG A 110 -3.87 17.69 -8.33
CA ARG A 110 -2.52 17.11 -8.45
C ARG A 110 -2.04 17.01 -9.90
N LEU A 111 -2.94 16.78 -10.85
CA LEU A 111 -2.58 16.74 -12.28
C LEU A 111 -2.36 18.16 -12.84
N LYS A 112 -1.25 18.33 -13.58
CA LYS A 112 -1.10 19.47 -14.48
C LYS A 112 -2.22 19.45 -15.52
N ASN A 113 -2.90 20.59 -15.69
CA ASN A 113 -4.11 20.71 -16.52
C ASN A 113 -5.25 19.75 -16.11
N GLY A 114 -5.37 19.42 -14.81
CA GLY A 114 -6.31 18.40 -14.33
C GLY A 114 -7.79 18.73 -14.52
N ARG A 115 -8.18 20.02 -14.47
CA ARG A 115 -9.57 20.46 -14.72
C ARG A 115 -9.93 20.36 -16.20
N GLU A 116 -9.00 20.76 -17.05
CA GLU A 116 -9.07 20.66 -18.50
C GLU A 116 -9.18 19.19 -18.93
N ALA A 117 -8.34 18.32 -18.36
CA ALA A 117 -8.39 16.88 -18.54
C ALA A 117 -9.76 16.29 -18.15
N LYS A 118 -10.28 16.62 -16.95
CA LYS A 118 -11.62 16.18 -16.53
C LYS A 118 -12.69 16.66 -17.51
N ARG A 119 -12.69 17.94 -17.87
CA ARG A 119 -13.74 18.51 -18.72
C ARG A 119 -13.75 17.92 -20.13
N TRP A 120 -12.58 17.68 -20.70
CA TRP A 120 -12.44 17.00 -21.99
C TRP A 120 -12.95 15.55 -21.93
N VAL A 121 -12.58 14.82 -20.88
CA VAL A 121 -13.02 13.44 -20.63
C VAL A 121 -14.53 13.36 -20.37
N ASP A 122 -15.11 14.33 -19.66
CA ASP A 122 -16.55 14.42 -19.42
C ASP A 122 -17.34 14.58 -20.71
N ASN A 123 -16.87 15.44 -21.62
CA ASN A 123 -17.48 15.64 -22.93
C ASN A 123 -17.39 14.35 -23.77
N ALA A 124 -16.23 13.68 -23.77
CA ALA A 124 -16.06 12.40 -24.48
C ALA A 124 -16.92 11.28 -23.89
N ILE A 125 -17.13 11.23 -22.57
CA ILE A 125 -18.05 10.31 -21.89
C ILE A 125 -19.50 10.59 -22.31
N ASP A 126 -19.92 11.87 -22.38
CA ASP A 126 -21.28 12.25 -22.75
C ASP A 126 -21.59 11.95 -24.23
N GLU A 127 -20.64 12.20 -25.13
CA GLU A 127 -20.75 11.77 -26.54
C GLU A 127 -20.89 10.25 -26.68
N CYS A 128 -20.26 9.47 -25.79
CA CYS A 128 -20.32 7.99 -25.79
C CYS A 128 -21.45 7.41 -24.91
N ALA A 129 -22.33 8.26 -24.34
CA ALA A 129 -23.22 7.86 -23.25
C ALA A 129 -24.45 7.03 -23.66
N THR A 130 -24.71 6.80 -24.95
CA THR A 130 -25.98 6.26 -25.49
C THR A 130 -26.50 5.00 -24.79
N ILE A 131 -25.62 4.09 -24.38
CA ILE A 131 -25.97 2.84 -23.66
C ILE A 131 -25.58 2.91 -22.17
N CYS A 132 -24.57 3.73 -21.84
CA CYS A 132 -23.96 3.83 -20.52
C CYS A 132 -23.18 5.15 -20.40
N ASN A 133 -23.60 6.07 -19.53
CA ASN A 133 -22.73 7.14 -19.07
C ASN A 133 -21.88 6.60 -17.91
N ILE A 134 -20.56 6.80 -17.94
CA ILE A 134 -19.67 6.28 -16.90
C ILE A 134 -19.92 6.99 -15.54
N ARG A 135 -20.19 8.30 -15.55
CA ARG A 135 -20.44 9.09 -14.33
C ARG A 135 -21.73 8.68 -13.64
N THR A 136 -22.87 8.76 -14.33
CA THR A 136 -24.19 8.51 -13.71
C THR A 136 -24.39 7.06 -13.24
N VAL A 137 -23.61 6.11 -13.76
CA VAL A 137 -23.61 4.72 -13.26
C VAL A 137 -22.92 4.59 -11.89
N ILE A 138 -21.96 5.46 -11.54
CA ILE A 138 -21.37 5.51 -10.19
C ILE A 138 -22.48 5.84 -9.18
N ASP A 139 -23.24 6.92 -9.44
CA ASP A 139 -24.33 7.38 -8.57
C ASP A 139 -25.46 6.38 -8.48
N LYS A 140 -25.84 5.76 -9.60
CA LYS A 140 -26.82 4.68 -9.60
C LYS A 140 -26.41 3.55 -8.65
N TYR A 141 -25.15 3.10 -8.69
CA TYR A 141 -24.69 2.03 -7.81
C TYR A 141 -24.47 2.50 -6.36
N ARG A 142 -24.03 3.74 -6.13
CA ARG A 142 -23.95 4.37 -4.81
C ARG A 142 -25.33 4.42 -4.14
N ASN A 143 -26.35 4.87 -4.86
CA ASN A 143 -27.72 4.97 -4.37
C ASN A 143 -28.35 3.59 -4.12
N LEU A 144 -28.11 2.61 -4.99
CA LEU A 144 -28.49 1.22 -4.75
C LEU A 144 -27.81 0.62 -3.51
N SER A 145 -26.52 0.91 -3.27
CA SER A 145 -25.82 0.50 -2.05
C SER A 145 -26.44 1.12 -0.80
N ASN A 146 -26.65 2.44 -0.80
CA ASN A 146 -27.24 3.19 0.32
C ASN A 146 -28.65 2.69 0.69
N ALA A 147 -29.47 2.32 -0.30
CA ALA A 147 -30.83 1.81 -0.10
C ALA A 147 -30.90 0.31 0.25
N GLU A 148 -29.85 -0.47 -0.02
CA GLU A 148 -29.86 -1.93 0.16
C GLU A 148 -29.63 -2.31 1.63
N ALA A 149 -30.55 -3.09 2.19
CA ALA A 149 -30.49 -3.57 3.57
C ALA A 149 -29.55 -4.78 3.73
N LYS A 150 -29.45 -5.66 2.72
CA LYS A 150 -28.68 -6.90 2.79
C LYS A 150 -27.18 -6.63 2.60
N PRO A 151 -26.30 -6.96 3.58
CA PRO A 151 -24.87 -6.62 3.54
C PRO A 151 -24.15 -7.07 2.25
N ALA A 152 -24.34 -8.33 1.83
CA ALA A 152 -23.70 -8.86 0.62
C ALA A 152 -24.10 -8.10 -0.65
N LYS A 153 -25.39 -7.70 -0.79
CA LYS A 153 -25.86 -6.93 -1.94
C LYS A 153 -25.40 -5.46 -1.87
N ARG A 154 -25.38 -4.87 -0.68
CA ARG A 154 -24.84 -3.53 -0.44
C ARG A 154 -23.37 -3.47 -0.85
N SER A 155 -22.56 -4.42 -0.37
CA SER A 155 -21.16 -4.58 -0.77
C SER A 155 -21.03 -4.74 -2.29
N TYR A 156 -21.80 -5.65 -2.91
CA TYR A 156 -21.82 -5.82 -4.37
C TYR A 156 -22.07 -4.51 -5.14
N TYR A 157 -23.04 -3.68 -4.71
CA TYR A 157 -23.32 -2.38 -5.33
C TYR A 157 -22.23 -1.35 -5.05
N LEU A 158 -21.70 -1.28 -3.83
CA LEU A 158 -20.58 -0.39 -3.48
C LEU A 158 -19.33 -0.71 -4.30
N HIS A 159 -18.93 -1.97 -4.37
CA HIS A 159 -17.81 -2.42 -5.21
C HIS A 159 -18.02 -2.04 -6.68
N HIS A 160 -19.25 -2.18 -7.22
CA HIS A 160 -19.55 -1.71 -8.57
C HIS A 160 -19.36 -0.19 -8.72
N ALA A 161 -19.89 0.62 -7.81
CA ALA A 161 -19.70 2.08 -7.83
C ALA A 161 -18.20 2.43 -7.79
N MET A 162 -17.42 1.80 -6.92
CA MET A 162 -15.97 1.97 -6.83
C MET A 162 -15.24 1.58 -8.11
N ARG A 163 -15.63 0.52 -8.82
CA ARG A 163 -15.00 0.14 -10.10
C ARG A 163 -15.31 1.13 -11.23
N PHE A 164 -16.50 1.71 -11.26
CA PHE A 164 -16.81 2.79 -12.19
C PHE A 164 -16.09 4.10 -11.82
N LEU A 165 -15.90 4.39 -10.53
CA LEU A 165 -15.11 5.52 -10.05
C LEU A 165 -13.62 5.38 -10.41
N GLU A 166 -13.02 4.20 -10.16
CA GLU A 166 -11.66 3.85 -10.61
C GLU A 166 -11.51 4.04 -12.12
N ARG A 167 -12.51 3.62 -12.91
CA ARG A 167 -12.52 3.78 -14.37
C ARG A 167 -12.60 5.23 -14.80
N TYR A 168 -13.41 6.04 -14.13
CA TYR A 168 -13.57 7.46 -14.44
C TYR A 168 -12.31 8.25 -14.08
N PHE A 169 -11.76 8.05 -12.87
CA PHE A 169 -10.46 8.58 -12.45
C PHE A 169 -9.37 8.26 -13.49
N TYR A 170 -9.29 7.00 -13.91
CA TYR A 170 -8.27 6.54 -14.84
C TYR A 170 -8.39 7.17 -16.24
N LEU A 171 -9.61 7.45 -16.70
CA LEU A 171 -9.84 8.20 -17.95
C LEU A 171 -9.40 9.66 -17.83
N ILE A 172 -9.57 10.30 -16.67
CA ILE A 172 -9.07 11.67 -16.41
C ILE A 172 -7.54 11.70 -16.42
N VAL A 173 -6.90 10.74 -15.74
CA VAL A 173 -5.43 10.58 -15.73
C VAL A 173 -4.91 10.35 -17.16
N PHE A 174 -5.57 9.51 -17.96
CA PHE A 174 -5.27 9.34 -19.38
C PHE A 174 -5.46 10.63 -20.18
N GLY A 175 -6.52 11.40 -19.93
CA GLY A 175 -6.75 12.70 -20.55
C GLY A 175 -5.64 13.70 -20.25
N ALA A 176 -5.12 13.74 -19.02
CA ALA A 176 -4.00 14.60 -18.65
C ALA A 176 -2.69 14.19 -19.33
N TYR A 177 -2.39 12.89 -19.39
CA TYR A 177 -1.28 12.35 -20.17
C TYR A 177 -1.36 12.78 -21.65
N MET A 178 -2.54 12.62 -22.28
CA MET A 178 -2.78 13.01 -23.67
C MET A 178 -2.58 14.52 -23.89
N ILE A 179 -3.00 15.37 -22.94
CA ILE A 179 -2.74 16.82 -22.99
C ILE A 179 -1.23 17.10 -22.90
N GLU A 180 -0.50 16.45 -21.98
CA GLU A 180 0.94 16.69 -21.82
C GLU A 180 1.75 16.28 -23.05
N VAL A 181 1.44 15.11 -23.64
CA VAL A 181 2.08 14.64 -24.88
C VAL A 181 1.76 15.58 -26.05
N HIS A 182 0.55 16.11 -26.15
CA HIS A 182 0.19 17.11 -27.16
C HIS A 182 0.87 18.47 -26.95
N GLN A 183 1.13 18.88 -25.70
CA GLN A 183 1.76 20.16 -25.35
C GLN A 183 3.29 20.19 -25.55
N LYS A 184 3.96 19.05 -25.73
CA LYS A 184 5.41 19.02 -26.01
C LYS A 184 5.66 19.29 -27.50
N PRO A 185 6.22 20.46 -27.88
CA PRO A 185 6.42 20.78 -29.29
C PRO A 185 7.56 19.95 -29.87
N SER A 186 7.43 19.49 -31.12
CA SER A 186 8.45 18.77 -31.89
C SER A 186 9.62 19.66 -32.35
N SER A 187 10.00 20.67 -31.56
CA SER A 187 10.94 21.72 -31.92
C SER A 187 11.82 22.15 -30.74
N GLY A 188 12.92 21.43 -30.55
CA GLY A 188 14.09 21.83 -29.77
C GLY A 188 15.31 21.16 -30.40
N GLU A 189 16.43 21.89 -30.52
CA GLU A 189 17.66 21.32 -31.09
C GLU A 189 18.16 20.13 -30.25
N PRO A 190 18.71 19.06 -30.86
CA PRO A 190 19.18 17.90 -30.12
C PRO A 190 20.35 18.29 -29.21
N ALA A 191 20.14 18.17 -27.90
CA ALA A 191 21.18 18.33 -26.91
C ALA A 191 22.11 17.10 -27.00
N ARG A 192 23.37 17.34 -27.38
CA ARG A 192 24.31 16.26 -27.65
C ARG A 192 24.51 15.34 -26.44
N ASP A 193 24.63 14.05 -26.74
CA ASP A 193 25.15 12.99 -25.87
C ASP A 193 24.21 12.38 -24.81
N THR A 194 22.99 11.95 -25.21
CA THR A 194 22.34 10.76 -24.60
C THR A 194 21.74 9.83 -25.69
N VAL A 195 21.81 8.51 -25.50
CA VAL A 195 21.66 7.50 -26.57
C VAL A 195 20.23 6.92 -26.68
N ASP A 196 19.19 7.71 -26.40
CA ASP A 196 17.81 7.17 -26.31
C ASP A 196 16.69 8.13 -26.82
N GLU A 197 17.03 9.07 -27.72
CA GLU A 197 16.13 10.16 -28.14
C GLU A 197 14.89 9.76 -29.00
N ASN A 198 14.68 8.48 -29.31
CA ASN A 198 13.62 8.03 -30.23
C ASN A 198 12.43 7.33 -29.57
N MET A 199 12.38 7.18 -28.23
CA MET A 199 11.30 6.46 -27.57
C MET A 199 10.18 7.42 -27.10
N GLN A 200 9.09 7.47 -27.89
CA GLN A 200 7.87 8.22 -27.55
C GLN A 200 7.37 7.85 -26.13
N LEU A 201 7.01 8.87 -25.32
CA LEU A 201 6.58 8.65 -23.94
C LEU A 201 5.23 7.91 -23.90
N THR A 202 5.30 6.60 -23.69
CA THR A 202 4.18 5.67 -23.50
C THR A 202 3.39 6.00 -22.23
N PHE A 203 2.08 5.73 -22.20
CA PHE A 203 1.22 5.99 -21.04
C PHE A 203 1.66 5.23 -19.78
N SER A 204 2.13 4.00 -19.92
CA SER A 204 2.70 3.16 -18.87
C SER A 204 3.88 3.85 -18.19
N LYS A 205 4.89 4.29 -18.97
CA LYS A 205 6.04 5.06 -18.46
C LYS A 205 5.62 6.38 -17.82
N TRP A 206 4.71 7.14 -18.43
CA TRP A 206 4.20 8.39 -17.83
C TRP A 206 3.53 8.12 -16.47
N LEU A 207 2.76 7.03 -16.36
CA LEU A 207 2.06 6.69 -15.13
C LEU A 207 3.04 6.22 -14.03
N GLN A 208 4.09 5.48 -14.40
CA GLN A 208 5.21 5.11 -13.52
C GLN A 208 6.02 6.32 -13.02
N GLN A 209 6.01 7.45 -13.75
CA GLN A 209 6.55 8.74 -13.30
C GLN A 209 5.61 9.50 -12.34
N HIS A 210 4.35 9.07 -12.19
CA HIS A 210 3.34 9.67 -11.32
C HIS A 210 2.84 8.70 -10.22
N PRO A 211 3.73 8.16 -9.34
CA PRO A 211 3.38 7.23 -8.27
C PRO A 211 2.43 7.80 -7.21
N ASP A 212 2.14 9.10 -7.20
CA ASP A 212 1.11 9.72 -6.37
C ASP A 212 -0.30 9.68 -7.00
N MET A 213 -0.44 9.59 -8.32
CA MET A 213 -1.72 9.28 -8.99
C MET A 213 -2.16 7.87 -8.66
N PHE A 214 -1.17 6.99 -8.67
CA PHE A 214 -1.22 5.65 -8.12
C PHE A 214 -1.76 5.67 -6.66
N ARG A 215 -1.06 6.30 -5.70
CA ARG A 215 -1.52 6.37 -4.28
C ARG A 215 -2.85 7.09 -4.03
N LEU A 216 -3.25 8.06 -4.85
CA LEU A 216 -4.49 8.82 -4.65
C LEU A 216 -5.75 7.94 -4.76
N LEU A 217 -5.66 6.78 -5.43
CA LEU A 217 -6.74 5.80 -5.46
C LEU A 217 -6.82 4.92 -4.20
N ASP A 218 -5.78 4.87 -3.36
CA ASP A 218 -5.79 4.14 -2.09
C ASP A 218 -6.62 4.89 -1.03
N ASP A 219 -6.37 6.20 -0.87
CA ASP A 219 -7.08 7.06 0.10
C ASP A 219 -8.43 7.60 -0.40
N LEU A 220 -8.77 7.36 -1.68
CA LEU A 220 -9.97 7.86 -2.38
C LEU A 220 -10.15 9.40 -2.34
N GLY A 221 -9.06 10.17 -2.26
CA GLY A 221 -9.07 11.61 -2.02
C GLY A 221 -9.24 11.97 -0.55
N GLY A 222 -8.57 11.22 0.34
CA GLY A 222 -8.57 11.44 1.79
C GLY A 222 -9.87 11.05 2.50
N VAL A 223 -10.63 10.10 1.98
CA VAL A 223 -11.87 9.62 2.61
C VAL A 223 -11.53 8.79 3.84
N ARG A 224 -12.21 9.06 4.95
CA ARG A 224 -11.97 8.42 6.25
C ARG A 224 -12.93 7.28 6.56
N TYR A 225 -12.47 6.30 7.32
CA TYR A 225 -13.30 5.23 7.87
C TYR A 225 -14.33 5.77 8.86
N LYS A 226 -15.52 5.17 8.86
CA LYS A 226 -16.58 5.51 9.82
C LYS A 226 -16.34 4.78 11.13
N CYS A 227 -16.15 5.54 12.21
CA CYS A 227 -16.06 4.99 13.56
C CYS A 227 -17.43 4.90 14.26
N ASP A 228 -18.47 5.65 13.88
CA ASP A 228 -19.65 5.95 14.72
C ASP A 228 -20.43 4.76 15.32
N LYS A 229 -20.30 3.55 14.76
CA LYS A 229 -21.04 2.33 15.14
C LYS A 229 -20.24 1.04 14.93
N VAL A 230 -19.05 0.94 15.53
CA VAL A 230 -18.11 -0.16 15.26
C VAL A 230 -18.68 -1.53 15.67
N LEU A 231 -19.31 -1.63 16.84
CA LEU A 231 -19.78 -2.91 17.42
C LEU A 231 -21.20 -3.30 16.97
N THR A 232 -21.85 -2.53 16.09
CA THR A 232 -23.24 -2.80 15.66
C THR A 232 -23.40 -4.09 14.83
N LYS A 233 -22.32 -4.57 14.20
CA LYS A 233 -22.29 -5.84 13.42
C LYS A 233 -21.03 -6.67 13.69
N CYS A 234 -20.37 -6.36 14.80
CA CYS A 234 -19.08 -6.92 15.14
C CYS A 234 -19.09 -7.39 16.58
N VAL A 235 -18.28 -8.39 16.86
CA VAL A 235 -18.06 -8.94 18.19
C VAL A 235 -16.60 -8.74 18.57
N LEU A 236 -16.29 -8.87 19.85
CA LEU A 236 -14.91 -8.89 20.34
C LEU A 236 -14.48 -10.34 20.50
N LYS A 237 -13.34 -10.70 19.89
CA LYS A 237 -12.65 -11.97 20.14
C LYS A 237 -11.37 -11.67 20.93
N MET A 238 -11.08 -12.51 21.93
CA MET A 238 -9.83 -12.48 22.67
C MET A 238 -8.68 -12.70 21.70
N ASP A 239 -7.73 -11.79 21.69
CA ASP A 239 -6.64 -11.75 20.71
C ASP A 239 -5.56 -12.81 21.00
N HIS A 240 -5.48 -13.26 22.25
CA HIS A 240 -4.72 -14.45 22.63
C HIS A 240 -5.52 -15.72 22.30
N PHE A 241 -4.96 -16.55 21.42
CA PHE A 241 -5.57 -17.80 20.94
C PHE A 241 -4.64 -19.01 21.16
N PHE A 242 -5.19 -20.22 21.03
CA PHE A 242 -4.42 -21.46 21.17
C PHE A 242 -3.23 -21.51 20.19
N GLY A 243 -2.01 -21.67 20.70
CA GLY A 243 -0.80 -21.69 19.89
C GLY A 243 -0.26 -20.32 19.46
N ILE A 244 -0.67 -19.22 20.12
CA ILE A 244 -0.07 -17.89 19.92
C ILE A 244 1.45 -17.90 20.18
N ALA A 245 1.92 -18.65 21.18
CA ALA A 245 3.34 -18.87 21.43
C ALA A 245 3.90 -19.91 20.44
N ARG A 246 4.79 -19.47 19.55
CA ARG A 246 5.49 -20.27 18.53
C ARG A 246 6.95 -20.52 18.88
N ILE A 247 7.52 -19.74 19.80
CA ILE A 247 8.83 -19.96 20.41
C ILE A 247 8.69 -20.08 21.94
N PRO A 248 9.66 -20.70 22.65
CA PRO A 248 9.65 -20.74 24.11
C PRO A 248 9.59 -19.34 24.74
N PHE A 249 8.92 -19.22 25.89
CA PHE A 249 8.86 -17.95 26.62
C PHE A 249 10.23 -17.61 27.23
N GLU A 250 10.77 -16.44 26.88
CA GLU A 250 12.00 -15.89 27.46
C GLU A 250 11.74 -15.10 28.75
N LEU A 251 10.55 -14.46 28.86
CA LEU A 251 10.09 -13.74 30.05
C LEU A 251 8.98 -14.53 30.77
N THR A 252 7.73 -14.08 30.66
CA THR A 252 6.56 -14.70 31.28
C THR A 252 5.56 -15.14 30.20
N ALA A 253 4.51 -15.88 30.59
CA ALA A 253 3.40 -16.22 29.71
C ALA A 253 2.65 -14.98 29.17
N ASN A 254 2.80 -13.83 29.83
CA ASN A 254 2.17 -12.56 29.44
C ASN A 254 2.81 -11.94 28.19
N VAL A 255 4.01 -12.40 27.80
CA VAL A 255 4.85 -11.83 26.73
C VAL A 255 5.13 -12.90 25.64
N PRO A 256 4.11 -13.35 24.91
CA PRO A 256 4.27 -14.39 23.90
C PRO A 256 5.23 -13.97 22.78
N ASN A 257 6.13 -14.87 22.41
CA ASN A 257 7.13 -14.67 21.35
C ASN A 257 8.14 -13.52 21.59
N TYR A 258 8.38 -13.14 22.86
CA TYR A 258 9.48 -12.24 23.21
C TYR A 258 10.83 -12.77 22.69
N ARG A 259 11.64 -11.87 22.13
CA ARG A 259 13.00 -12.15 21.64
C ARG A 259 13.78 -10.87 21.38
N ARG A 260 15.11 -10.94 21.42
CA ARG A 260 16.05 -9.89 21.00
C ARG A 260 16.82 -10.33 19.74
N ILE A 261 17.11 -9.41 18.82
CA ILE A 261 18.01 -9.72 17.70
C ILE A 261 19.50 -9.54 18.09
N ALA A 262 20.20 -10.66 18.24
CA ALA A 262 21.61 -10.70 18.65
C ALA A 262 21.87 -9.82 19.90
N SER A 263 22.87 -8.93 19.84
CA SER A 263 23.19 -7.96 20.89
C SER A 263 22.59 -6.57 20.64
N GLU A 264 21.78 -6.37 19.59
CA GLU A 264 21.20 -5.07 19.28
C GLU A 264 20.02 -4.74 20.23
N PRO A 265 19.75 -3.46 20.53
CA PRO A 265 18.63 -3.00 21.35
C PRO A 265 17.30 -3.03 20.56
N ILE A 266 17.03 -4.14 19.88
CA ILE A 266 15.86 -4.35 19.03
C ILE A 266 15.21 -5.65 19.47
N PHE A 267 13.96 -5.54 19.89
CA PHE A 267 13.17 -6.60 20.51
C PHE A 267 11.87 -6.79 19.74
N GLY A 268 11.34 -8.01 19.74
CA GLY A 268 10.07 -8.35 19.14
C GLY A 268 9.23 -9.21 20.08
N THR A 269 7.93 -9.03 20.07
CA THR A 269 6.93 -9.80 20.83
C THR A 269 5.63 -9.86 20.03
N ALA A 270 4.76 -10.83 20.32
CA ALA A 270 3.35 -10.72 19.97
C ALA A 270 2.66 -9.76 20.97
N GLN A 271 1.38 -9.46 20.75
CA GLN A 271 0.61 -8.57 21.62
C GLN A 271 0.64 -9.08 23.08
N CYS A 272 1.15 -8.28 24.02
CA CYS A 272 1.27 -8.69 25.42
C CYS A 272 -0.08 -8.65 26.16
N LEU A 273 -0.16 -9.32 27.31
CA LEU A 273 -1.11 -8.91 28.35
C LEU A 273 -0.64 -7.60 29.00
N GLU A 274 -1.51 -6.94 29.77
CA GLU A 274 -1.19 -5.67 30.45
C GLU A 274 0.03 -5.82 31.38
N ASP A 275 0.03 -6.84 32.25
CA ASP A 275 1.19 -7.20 33.08
C ASP A 275 2.44 -7.52 32.24
N GLY A 276 2.25 -8.05 31.03
CA GLY A 276 3.34 -8.37 30.10
C GLY A 276 4.06 -7.15 29.54
N ILE A 277 3.42 -5.98 29.52
CA ILE A 277 4.09 -4.72 29.17
C ILE A 277 5.01 -4.31 30.33
N ILE A 278 4.58 -4.50 31.58
CA ILE A 278 5.39 -4.26 32.78
C ILE A 278 6.58 -5.23 32.83
N ASP A 279 6.36 -6.52 32.57
CA ASP A 279 7.41 -7.56 32.50
C ASP A 279 8.54 -7.15 31.52
N VAL A 280 8.18 -6.61 30.34
CA VAL A 280 9.16 -6.12 29.36
C VAL A 280 9.85 -4.84 29.84
N ILE A 281 9.13 -3.88 30.44
CA ILE A 281 9.73 -2.64 30.96
C ILE A 281 10.78 -2.95 32.03
N GLU A 282 10.47 -3.82 32.99
CA GLU A 282 11.42 -4.17 34.05
C GLU A 282 12.63 -4.98 33.53
N HIS A 283 12.44 -5.82 32.50
CA HIS A 283 13.56 -6.44 31.80
C HIS A 283 14.46 -5.40 31.12
N LEU A 284 13.88 -4.45 30.38
CA LEU A 284 14.63 -3.41 29.66
C LEU A 284 15.36 -2.45 30.62
N ARG A 285 14.78 -2.16 31.80
CA ARG A 285 15.38 -1.30 32.84
C ARG A 285 16.75 -1.79 33.32
N GLY A 286 17.06 -3.07 33.14
CA GLY A 286 18.39 -3.63 33.44
C GLY A 286 19.53 -3.11 32.53
N GLU A 287 19.21 -2.70 31.30
CA GLU A 287 20.21 -2.31 30.27
C GLU A 287 19.99 -0.91 29.67
N PHE A 288 18.74 -0.42 29.67
CA PHE A 288 18.33 0.81 28.97
C PHE A 288 17.65 1.79 29.92
N ASP A 289 17.94 3.08 29.76
CA ASP A 289 17.25 4.17 30.47
C ASP A 289 15.89 4.54 29.83
N ARG A 290 15.66 4.13 28.58
CA ARG A 290 14.49 4.48 27.75
C ARG A 290 14.21 3.46 26.65
N ALA A 291 12.99 3.41 26.13
CA ALA A 291 12.63 2.61 24.96
C ALA A 291 11.52 3.25 24.11
N ILE A 292 11.36 2.79 22.87
CA ILE A 292 10.20 3.12 22.02
C ILE A 292 9.46 1.82 21.73
N TRP A 293 8.18 1.77 22.10
CA TRP A 293 7.30 0.66 21.74
C TRP A 293 6.57 1.00 20.45
N ILE A 294 6.82 0.24 19.38
CA ILE A 294 6.18 0.43 18.08
C ILE A 294 5.21 -0.72 17.85
N ASN A 295 3.91 -0.43 17.87
CA ASN A 295 2.89 -1.39 17.49
C ASN A 295 2.59 -1.25 15.99
N LEU A 296 2.65 -2.38 15.26
CA LEU A 296 2.54 -2.42 13.80
C LEU A 296 1.14 -2.82 13.28
N ARG A 297 0.16 -3.04 14.17
CA ARG A 297 -1.15 -3.61 13.82
C ARG A 297 -2.03 -2.60 13.10
N GLU A 298 -2.80 -3.04 12.11
CA GLU A 298 -3.80 -2.20 11.43
C GLU A 298 -5.15 -2.22 12.15
N GLU A 299 -5.50 -3.37 12.72
CA GLU A 299 -6.79 -3.65 13.35
C GLU A 299 -6.98 -2.96 14.71
N ALA A 300 -8.23 -2.74 15.11
CA ALA A 300 -8.53 -2.11 16.38
C ALA A 300 -8.29 -3.08 17.55
N VAL A 301 -7.49 -2.66 18.55
CA VAL A 301 -7.20 -3.41 19.76
C VAL A 301 -7.78 -2.68 20.97
N ILE A 302 -8.61 -3.39 21.76
CA ILE A 302 -9.15 -2.92 23.04
C ILE A 302 -8.70 -3.89 24.15
N TYR A 303 -8.33 -3.37 25.31
CA TYR A 303 -8.05 -4.19 26.49
C TYR A 303 -9.29 -4.26 27.38
N VAL A 304 -9.56 -5.46 27.88
CA VAL A 304 -10.57 -5.71 28.91
C VAL A 304 -9.94 -6.62 29.98
N THR A 305 -10.02 -6.22 31.24
CA THR A 305 -9.47 -6.98 32.39
C THR A 305 -8.03 -7.49 32.15
N GLY A 306 -7.16 -6.59 31.66
CA GLY A 306 -5.74 -6.86 31.38
C GLY A 306 -5.44 -7.66 30.10
N ARG A 307 -6.46 -8.08 29.34
CA ARG A 307 -6.32 -8.91 28.13
C ARG A 307 -6.67 -8.14 26.84
N PRO A 308 -5.92 -8.35 25.74
CA PRO A 308 -6.24 -7.77 24.44
C PRO A 308 -7.40 -8.48 23.74
N PHE A 309 -8.26 -7.70 23.10
CA PHE A 309 -9.37 -8.13 22.25
C PHE A 309 -9.35 -7.36 20.94
N CYS A 310 -9.74 -8.03 19.86
CA CYS A 310 -9.86 -7.42 18.54
C CYS A 310 -11.27 -7.60 17.97
N VAL A 311 -11.64 -6.66 17.10
CA VAL A 311 -12.95 -6.62 16.45
C VAL A 311 -13.02 -7.73 15.38
N ARG A 312 -14.13 -8.47 15.35
CA ARG A 312 -14.45 -9.52 14.37
C ARG A 312 -15.84 -9.29 13.79
N HIS A 313 -16.09 -9.72 12.56
CA HIS A 313 -17.46 -9.78 12.04
C HIS A 313 -18.22 -10.93 12.71
N GLN A 314 -19.51 -10.75 12.99
CA GLN A 314 -20.31 -11.80 13.64
C GLN A 314 -20.44 -13.06 12.77
N ASP A 315 -20.36 -12.91 11.44
CA ASP A 315 -20.42 -14.00 10.46
C ASP A 315 -19.02 -14.63 10.16
N ASP A 316 -17.92 -14.03 10.66
CA ASP A 316 -16.54 -14.53 10.49
C ASP A 316 -15.65 -14.11 11.68
N LEU A 317 -15.40 -15.07 12.58
CA LEU A 317 -14.61 -14.90 13.80
C LEU A 317 -13.10 -15.12 13.60
N MET A 318 -12.69 -15.62 12.43
CA MET A 318 -11.29 -15.98 12.18
C MET A 318 -10.47 -14.81 11.66
N VAL A 319 -11.09 -13.89 10.92
CA VAL A 319 -10.41 -12.75 10.28
C VAL A 319 -10.65 -11.46 11.07
N ASN A 320 -9.59 -10.68 11.32
CA ASN A 320 -9.70 -9.32 11.86
C ASN A 320 -10.67 -8.46 11.02
N VAL A 321 -11.33 -7.48 11.63
CA VAL A 321 -11.85 -6.36 10.83
C VAL A 321 -10.66 -5.53 10.35
N GLU A 322 -10.31 -5.73 9.08
CA GLU A 322 -9.25 -5.02 8.37
C GLU A 322 -9.68 -3.59 8.03
N TYR A 323 -8.71 -2.67 8.01
CA TYR A 323 -8.88 -1.29 7.59
C TYR A 323 -7.78 -0.87 6.61
N PRO A 324 -7.70 -1.46 5.40
CA PRO A 324 -6.62 -1.21 4.45
C PRO A 324 -6.32 0.28 4.24
N GLY A 325 -5.05 0.66 4.41
CA GLY A 325 -4.57 2.04 4.25
C GLY A 325 -5.00 3.03 5.34
N ILE A 326 -5.50 2.59 6.49
CA ILE A 326 -5.96 3.47 7.59
C ILE A 326 -4.82 4.34 8.17
N GLU A 327 -5.14 5.59 8.51
CA GLU A 327 -4.21 6.49 9.20
C GLU A 327 -4.23 6.29 10.72
N VAL A 328 -3.13 6.64 11.40
CA VAL A 328 -2.96 6.47 12.86
C VAL A 328 -4.07 7.15 13.66
N ASP A 329 -4.51 8.34 13.26
CA ASP A 329 -5.56 9.08 13.96
C ASP A 329 -6.96 8.47 13.74
N GLU A 330 -7.21 7.86 12.58
CA GLU A 330 -8.44 7.13 12.29
C GLU A 330 -8.56 5.86 13.13
N ILE A 331 -7.53 5.01 13.18
CA ILE A 331 -7.60 3.78 13.99
C ILE A 331 -7.70 4.08 15.49
N THR A 332 -7.01 5.12 15.96
CA THR A 332 -7.15 5.61 17.34
C THR A 332 -8.58 6.11 17.63
N ALA A 333 -9.25 6.74 16.66
CA ALA A 333 -10.64 7.16 16.81
C ALA A 333 -11.61 5.96 16.83
N ILE A 334 -11.33 4.90 16.05
CA ILE A 334 -12.08 3.64 16.09
C ILE A 334 -11.91 2.94 17.45
N GLU A 335 -10.69 2.82 17.98
CA GLU A 335 -10.43 2.21 19.29
C GLU A 335 -11.14 2.95 20.44
N ARG A 336 -11.13 4.29 20.44
CA ARG A 336 -11.91 5.11 21.39
C ARG A 336 -13.41 4.87 21.28
N GLN A 337 -13.93 4.72 20.07
CA GLN A 337 -15.35 4.50 19.85
C GLN A 337 -15.79 3.07 20.19
N VAL A 338 -14.92 2.07 19.98
CA VAL A 338 -15.07 0.69 20.52
C VAL A 338 -15.14 0.72 22.04
N LYS A 339 -14.25 1.47 22.73
CA LYS A 339 -14.32 1.66 24.19
C LYS A 339 -15.68 2.19 24.62
N LEU A 340 -16.15 3.29 24.03
CA LEU A 340 -17.43 3.92 24.39
C LEU A 340 -18.63 3.01 24.15
N GLU A 341 -18.68 2.31 23.00
CA GLU A 341 -19.75 1.35 22.69
C GLU A 341 -19.74 0.16 23.64
N LEU A 342 -18.56 -0.39 23.96
CA LEU A 342 -18.41 -1.50 24.89
C LEU A 342 -18.83 -1.11 26.31
N GLN A 343 -18.35 0.02 26.81
CA GLN A 343 -18.71 0.54 28.13
C GLN A 343 -20.23 0.73 28.27
N THR A 344 -20.86 1.32 27.25
CA THR A 344 -22.32 1.52 27.19
C THR A 344 -23.07 0.19 27.19
N LYS A 345 -22.60 -0.79 26.42
CA LYS A 345 -23.21 -2.13 26.34
C LYS A 345 -23.11 -2.86 27.68
N VAL A 346 -21.90 -2.98 28.23
CA VAL A 346 -21.65 -3.66 29.52
C VAL A 346 -22.41 -3.00 30.67
N GLN A 347 -22.49 -1.67 30.70
CA GLN A 347 -23.28 -0.96 31.72
C GLN A 347 -24.79 -1.28 31.61
N LYS A 348 -25.32 -1.35 30.39
CA LYS A 348 -26.71 -1.74 30.14
C LYS A 348 -26.97 -3.20 30.50
N ASP A 349 -26.00 -4.07 30.27
CA ASP A 349 -26.04 -5.51 30.54
C ASP A 349 -25.59 -5.84 31.98
N ASN A 350 -25.71 -4.88 32.92
CA ASN A 350 -25.41 -5.01 34.35
C ASN A 350 -24.01 -5.53 34.70
N GLY A 351 -22.98 -5.04 33.99
CA GLY A 351 -21.59 -5.43 34.19
C GLY A 351 -21.16 -6.67 33.40
N LEU A 352 -22.07 -7.33 32.68
CA LEU A 352 -21.74 -8.52 31.89
C LEU A 352 -21.04 -8.12 30.59
N PHE A 353 -19.79 -8.57 30.45
CA PHE A 353 -19.01 -8.50 29.23
C PHE A 353 -19.11 -9.82 28.47
N MET A 354 -19.36 -9.71 27.16
CA MET A 354 -19.56 -10.84 26.25
C MET A 354 -18.50 -10.82 25.15
N TYR A 355 -17.72 -11.88 25.05
CA TYR A 355 -16.66 -12.05 24.06
C TYR A 355 -16.56 -13.48 23.52
N TRP A 356 -15.82 -13.63 22.43
CA TRP A 356 -15.42 -14.91 21.86
C TRP A 356 -13.97 -15.23 22.22
N TYR A 357 -13.62 -16.50 22.37
CA TYR A 357 -12.25 -16.94 22.58
C TYR A 357 -12.01 -18.29 21.89
N GLU A 358 -10.74 -18.70 21.79
CA GLU A 358 -10.32 -19.91 21.11
C GLU A 358 -9.77 -20.94 22.12
N PRO A 359 -10.61 -21.78 22.75
CA PRO A 359 -10.18 -22.78 23.73
C PRO A 359 -9.23 -23.84 23.17
N CYS A 360 -9.35 -24.16 21.88
CA CYS A 360 -8.43 -25.02 21.14
C CYS A 360 -8.44 -24.62 19.65
N GLU A 361 -7.42 -25.06 18.91
CA GLU A 361 -7.18 -24.68 17.51
C GLU A 361 -8.44 -24.76 16.64
N MET A 362 -8.79 -23.64 15.99
CA MET A 362 -9.93 -23.47 15.09
C MET A 362 -11.33 -23.59 15.71
N VAL A 363 -11.46 -23.73 17.05
CA VAL A 363 -12.76 -23.78 17.76
C VAL A 363 -13.00 -22.44 18.45
N ASN A 364 -14.14 -21.79 18.19
CA ASN A 364 -14.51 -20.54 18.84
C ASN A 364 -15.69 -20.76 19.79
N ASP A 365 -15.54 -20.38 21.05
CA ASP A 365 -16.60 -20.40 22.06
C ASP A 365 -16.90 -18.99 22.58
N GLU A 366 -18.12 -18.79 23.07
CA GLU A 366 -18.63 -17.53 23.63
C GLU A 366 -18.54 -17.57 25.16
N MET A 367 -17.99 -16.52 25.79
CA MET A 367 -17.68 -16.47 27.24
C MET A 367 -18.15 -15.16 27.89
N MET A 368 -18.94 -15.28 28.96
CA MET A 368 -19.44 -14.16 29.77
C MET A 368 -18.64 -13.99 31.05
N GLU A 369 -18.29 -12.75 31.39
CA GLU A 369 -17.70 -12.40 32.68
C GLU A 369 -18.25 -11.06 33.20
N HIS A 370 -18.14 -10.81 34.51
CA HIS A 370 -18.58 -9.54 35.10
C HIS A 370 -17.38 -8.61 35.29
N ILE A 371 -17.47 -7.39 34.72
CA ILE A 371 -16.42 -6.37 34.76
C ILE A 371 -16.96 -5.02 35.25
N ASN A 372 -16.08 -4.12 35.67
CA ASN A 372 -16.36 -2.70 35.81
C ASN A 372 -15.99 -1.97 34.50
N PRO A 373 -16.95 -1.60 33.63
CA PRO A 373 -16.64 -1.02 32.33
C PRO A 373 -15.83 0.28 32.40
N GLN A 374 -15.93 1.05 33.49
CA GLN A 374 -15.23 2.34 33.61
C GLN A 374 -13.73 2.20 33.96
N VAL A 375 -13.32 1.05 34.50
CA VAL A 375 -11.94 0.78 34.94
C VAL A 375 -11.28 -0.28 34.06
N ASP A 376 -12.02 -1.34 33.74
CA ASP A 376 -11.45 -2.54 33.12
C ASP A 376 -11.31 -2.43 31.60
N VAL A 377 -12.01 -1.47 30.95
CA VAL A 377 -11.98 -1.27 29.49
C VAL A 377 -11.03 -0.13 29.13
N LYS A 378 -9.93 -0.46 28.45
CA LYS A 378 -8.85 0.47 28.08
C LYS A 378 -8.55 0.39 26.59
N THR A 379 -8.30 1.53 25.95
CA THR A 379 -7.71 1.61 24.61
C THR A 379 -6.23 1.21 24.67
N LEU A 380 -5.67 0.77 23.56
CA LEU A 380 -4.26 0.37 23.50
C LEU A 380 -3.31 1.50 23.97
N ALA A 381 -3.63 2.76 23.65
CA ALA A 381 -2.85 3.91 24.09
C ALA A 381 -2.89 4.13 25.62
N GLU A 382 -4.06 3.98 26.24
CA GLU A 382 -4.23 4.12 27.71
C GLU A 382 -3.41 3.05 28.44
N VAL A 383 -3.35 1.81 27.94
CA VAL A 383 -2.56 0.73 28.57
C VAL A 383 -1.06 1.06 28.63
N TYR A 384 -0.48 1.59 27.55
CA TYR A 384 0.92 2.03 27.58
C TYR A 384 1.12 3.28 28.44
N GLU A 385 0.16 4.22 28.45
CA GLU A 385 0.22 5.39 29.32
C GLU A 385 0.18 5.02 30.81
N GLU A 386 -0.70 4.11 31.22
CA GLU A 386 -0.75 3.58 32.57
C GLU A 386 0.53 2.82 32.95
N ALA A 387 1.08 2.00 32.04
CA ALA A 387 2.36 1.32 32.25
C ALA A 387 3.53 2.31 32.44
N ILE A 388 3.55 3.43 31.70
CA ILE A 388 4.52 4.53 31.90
C ILE A 388 4.34 5.16 33.29
N GLN A 389 3.11 5.47 33.69
CA GLN A 389 2.81 6.10 34.97
C GLN A 389 3.15 5.18 36.16
N GLN A 390 2.86 3.88 36.06
CA GLN A 390 3.14 2.87 37.09
C GLN A 390 4.64 2.60 37.26
N THR A 391 5.38 2.49 36.17
CA THR A 391 6.82 2.12 36.18
C THR A 391 7.76 3.32 36.29
N GLY A 392 7.32 4.51 35.90
CA GLY A 392 8.17 5.70 35.78
C GLY A 392 9.32 5.55 34.77
N PHE A 393 9.21 4.61 33.82
CA PHE A 393 10.21 4.36 32.77
C PHE A 393 9.97 5.28 31.56
N ASP A 394 11.02 5.74 30.87
CA ASP A 394 10.91 6.53 29.64
C ASP A 394 10.54 5.62 28.45
N LEU A 395 9.30 5.14 28.43
CA LEU A 395 8.70 4.46 27.29
C LEU A 395 7.96 5.46 26.42
N ARG A 396 8.28 5.52 25.12
CA ARG A 396 7.45 6.19 24.12
C ARG A 396 6.64 5.15 23.35
N TYR A 397 5.31 5.18 23.47
CA TYR A 397 4.43 4.39 22.60
C TYR A 397 4.24 5.07 21.24
N ALA A 398 4.17 4.26 20.18
CA ALA A 398 3.88 4.67 18.81
C ALA A 398 3.12 3.55 18.05
N ARG A 399 2.32 3.95 17.06
CA ARG A 399 1.54 3.05 16.19
C ARG A 399 1.88 3.35 14.73
N ILE A 400 2.16 2.33 13.93
CA ILE A 400 2.31 2.41 12.46
C ILE A 400 1.45 1.27 11.89
N PRO A 401 0.21 1.53 11.43
CA PRO A 401 -0.70 0.47 11.00
C PRO A 401 -0.27 -0.13 9.65
N VAL A 402 0.25 -1.36 9.68
CA VAL A 402 0.65 -2.10 8.47
C VAL A 402 -0.36 -3.22 8.21
N SER A 403 -0.96 -3.24 7.01
CA SER A 403 -1.95 -4.25 6.62
C SER A 403 -1.36 -5.67 6.62
N ASP A 404 -2.04 -6.60 7.29
CA ASP A 404 -1.56 -7.97 7.49
C ASP A 404 -1.30 -8.72 6.17
N GLU A 405 -0.35 -9.65 6.19
CA GLU A 405 0.14 -10.45 5.05
C GLU A 405 0.53 -9.66 3.78
N THR A 406 0.58 -8.33 3.79
CA THR A 406 1.07 -7.47 2.67
C THR A 406 2.41 -6.79 2.98
N ALA A 407 3.08 -6.23 1.99
CA ALA A 407 4.28 -5.41 2.24
C ALA A 407 3.90 -4.05 2.87
N PRO A 408 4.73 -3.48 3.77
CA PRO A 408 4.59 -2.09 4.17
C PRO A 408 4.55 -1.16 2.94
N GLU A 409 3.77 -0.10 3.02
CA GLU A 409 3.76 0.96 2.03
C GLU A 409 4.98 1.87 2.20
N GLU A 410 5.34 2.63 1.17
CA GLU A 410 6.53 3.48 1.26
C GLU A 410 6.35 4.60 2.31
N LYS A 411 5.10 4.99 2.59
CA LYS A 411 4.77 5.94 3.68
C LYS A 411 5.12 5.39 5.07
N ASP A 412 4.96 4.08 5.27
CA ASP A 412 5.19 3.43 6.56
C ASP A 412 6.70 3.42 6.88
N LEU A 413 7.54 3.26 5.85
CA LEU A 413 9.00 3.36 5.94
C LEU A 413 9.46 4.81 6.22
N ASP A 414 8.82 5.78 5.58
CA ASP A 414 8.98 7.21 5.88
C ASP A 414 8.64 7.52 7.34
N ASP A 415 7.55 6.97 7.88
CA ASP A 415 7.14 7.13 9.28
C ASP A 415 8.07 6.43 10.26
N MET A 416 8.60 5.25 9.92
CA MET A 416 9.68 4.62 10.69
C MET A 416 10.92 5.52 10.76
N VAL A 417 11.33 6.17 9.66
CA VAL A 417 12.44 7.13 9.66
C VAL A 417 12.13 8.32 10.56
N ARG A 418 10.96 8.96 10.41
CA ARG A 418 10.54 10.11 11.25
C ARG A 418 10.51 9.77 12.73
N LEU A 419 10.08 8.55 13.09
CA LEU A 419 9.96 8.10 14.47
C LEU A 419 11.32 7.78 15.11
N LEU A 420 12.22 7.12 14.37
CA LEU A 420 13.48 6.60 14.89
C LEU A 420 14.66 7.58 14.79
N LEU A 421 14.68 8.45 13.77
CA LEU A 421 15.78 9.36 13.48
C LEU A 421 16.15 10.27 14.67
N PRO A 422 15.20 10.90 15.40
CA PRO A 422 15.57 11.73 16.56
C PRO A 422 16.29 10.96 17.66
N SER A 423 15.93 9.69 17.89
CA SER A 423 16.61 8.85 18.88
C SER A 423 18.01 8.47 18.42
N PHE A 424 18.15 8.11 17.15
CA PHE A 424 19.44 7.77 16.53
C PHE A 424 20.44 8.94 16.58
N LEU A 425 20.00 10.16 16.22
CA LEU A 425 20.87 11.34 16.26
C LEU A 425 21.28 11.70 17.69
N ASN A 426 20.37 11.56 18.66
CA ASN A 426 20.69 11.72 20.08
C ASN A 426 21.73 10.69 20.59
N GLU A 427 21.67 9.43 20.17
CA GLU A 427 22.70 8.42 20.50
C GLU A 427 24.09 8.80 19.96
N LEU A 428 24.14 9.45 18.79
CA LEU A 428 25.38 9.96 18.18
C LEU A 428 25.88 11.28 18.80
N GLY A 429 25.11 11.90 19.69
CA GLY A 429 25.42 13.22 20.25
C GLY A 429 25.18 14.38 19.27
N LEU A 430 24.40 14.14 18.21
CA LEU A 430 24.05 15.13 17.20
C LEU A 430 22.64 15.66 17.50
N GLN A 431 22.55 16.90 17.98
CA GLN A 431 21.25 17.55 18.18
C GLN A 431 20.71 18.08 16.84
N LEU A 432 19.46 17.77 16.54
CA LEU A 432 18.72 18.43 15.46
C LEU A 432 18.49 19.91 15.85
N PRO A 433 18.60 20.87 14.89
CA PRO A 433 18.39 22.29 15.14
C PRO A 433 16.90 22.67 15.24
N SER A 434 16.14 21.97 16.09
CA SER A 434 14.78 22.35 16.51
C SER A 434 14.24 21.39 17.59
N ASP A 435 14.40 21.76 18.86
CA ASP A 435 13.36 21.57 19.89
C ASP A 435 13.73 22.37 21.15
N GLU A 436 12.77 23.09 21.72
CA GLU A 436 13.02 23.99 22.85
C GLU A 436 13.25 23.20 24.16
N ALA A 437 14.42 23.42 24.75
CA ALA A 437 14.74 23.31 26.18
C ALA A 437 13.96 22.26 27.01
N ARG A 438 14.42 21.00 26.99
CA ARG A 438 14.38 20.13 28.18
C ARG A 438 15.80 19.86 28.69
N SER A 439 15.91 19.63 30.00
CA SER A 439 17.08 19.97 30.81
C SER A 439 18.37 19.14 30.54
N PRO A 440 19.56 19.71 30.78
CA PRO A 440 20.84 19.05 30.54
C PRO A 440 21.20 18.09 31.69
N ALA A 441 20.63 16.88 31.67
CA ALA A 441 21.04 15.77 32.53
C ALA A 441 21.78 14.71 31.72
N GLN A 442 23.02 15.00 31.30
CA GLN A 442 23.91 14.05 30.63
C GLN A 442 24.35 12.92 31.59
N LYS A 443 23.49 11.93 31.81
CA LYS A 443 23.93 10.61 32.29
C LYS A 443 24.59 9.88 31.12
N LYS A 444 25.82 9.39 31.32
CA LYS A 444 26.52 8.56 30.33
C LYS A 444 25.76 7.26 30.13
N LEU A 445 25.16 7.08 28.96
CA LEU A 445 24.48 5.86 28.52
C LEU A 445 25.42 4.65 28.76
N LYS A 446 24.96 3.65 29.53
CA LYS A 446 25.80 2.52 29.98
C LYS A 446 26.10 1.47 28.90
N THR A 447 25.49 1.58 27.73
CA THR A 447 25.56 0.56 26.67
C THR A 447 26.86 0.66 25.86
N ALA A 448 27.95 0.09 26.39
CA ALA A 448 29.24 0.04 25.71
C ALA A 448 29.25 -0.84 24.43
N CYS A 449 28.28 -1.75 24.28
CA CYS A 449 28.33 -2.81 23.26
C CYS A 449 28.00 -2.33 21.83
N SER A 450 27.06 -1.39 21.65
CA SER A 450 26.59 -1.01 20.30
C SER A 450 27.37 0.18 19.68
N ARG A 451 28.03 1.01 20.51
CA ARG A 451 28.77 2.21 20.05
C ARG A 451 29.84 1.87 19.00
N THR A 452 30.59 0.78 19.16
CA THR A 452 31.72 0.46 18.29
C THR A 452 31.31 -0.02 16.89
N VAL A 453 30.14 -0.66 16.75
CA VAL A 453 29.62 -1.14 15.45
C VAL A 453 28.88 -0.01 14.73
N ARG A 454 27.97 0.70 15.42
CA ARG A 454 27.22 1.83 14.84
C ARG A 454 28.16 2.96 14.40
N HIS A 455 29.16 3.31 15.20
CA HIS A 455 30.13 4.36 14.84
C HIS A 455 31.01 3.96 13.65
N ARG A 456 31.40 2.68 13.52
CA ARG A 456 32.17 2.20 12.35
C ARG A 456 31.38 2.28 11.04
N LEU A 457 30.08 1.98 11.06
CA LEU A 457 29.19 2.08 9.90
C LEU A 457 28.91 3.53 9.45
N LEU A 458 29.26 4.52 10.28
CA LEU A 458 29.02 5.95 10.05
C LEU A 458 30.30 6.74 9.72
N THR A 459 31.48 6.27 10.16
CA THR A 459 32.75 7.02 9.98
C THR A 459 33.73 6.39 9.00
N SER A 460 33.37 5.32 8.30
CA SER A 460 34.22 4.70 7.27
C SER A 460 34.08 5.41 5.92
N SER A 461 35.09 6.17 5.51
CA SER A 461 35.19 6.82 4.19
C SER A 461 35.85 5.95 3.11
N ASP A 462 36.23 4.72 3.44
CA ASP A 462 37.10 3.89 2.60
C ASP A 462 36.34 3.15 1.48
N THR A 463 36.98 3.08 0.30
CA THR A 463 36.40 2.63 -0.97
C THR A 463 36.29 1.10 -1.13
N THR A 464 36.50 0.33 -0.06
CA THR A 464 36.28 -1.13 -0.03
C THR A 464 35.20 -1.42 0.99
N SER A 465 34.10 -2.08 0.58
CA SER A 465 32.89 -2.27 1.38
C SER A 465 33.21 -2.77 2.81
N PRO A 466 33.09 -1.90 3.84
CA PRO A 466 33.38 -2.29 5.21
C PRO A 466 32.33 -3.29 5.74
N LEU A 467 31.15 -3.30 5.11
CA LEU A 467 30.08 -4.28 5.36
C LEU A 467 30.49 -5.69 4.99
N GLN A 468 31.18 -5.91 3.86
CA GLN A 468 31.69 -7.22 3.50
C GLN A 468 32.72 -7.75 4.50
N GLN A 469 33.59 -6.90 5.04
CA GLN A 469 34.54 -7.30 6.09
C GLN A 469 33.88 -7.52 7.45
N LEU A 470 32.86 -6.72 7.80
CA LEU A 470 32.16 -6.80 9.08
C LEU A 470 31.17 -7.98 9.16
N LEU A 471 30.52 -8.32 8.05
CA LEU A 471 29.48 -9.35 7.96
C LEU A 471 30.00 -10.67 7.37
N GLY A 472 30.95 -10.62 6.43
CA GLY A 472 31.49 -11.80 5.74
C GLY A 472 32.31 -12.75 6.61
N THR A 473 32.71 -12.34 7.82
CA THR A 473 33.31 -13.25 8.82
C THR A 473 32.27 -14.00 9.67
N ARG A 474 30.96 -13.77 9.45
CA ARG A 474 29.87 -14.35 10.27
C ARG A 474 28.94 -15.30 9.51
N THR A 475 29.17 -15.52 8.21
CA THR A 475 28.21 -16.20 7.31
C THR A 475 28.50 -17.68 7.03
N GLU A 476 29.35 -18.36 7.80
CA GLU A 476 29.56 -19.83 7.70
C GLU A 476 28.46 -20.65 8.40
N GLY A 477 27.19 -20.33 8.13
CA GLY A 477 26.03 -21.14 8.52
C GLY A 477 25.69 -22.15 7.42
N HIS A 478 25.70 -23.45 7.74
CA HIS A 478 25.44 -24.54 6.78
C HIS A 478 23.97 -24.61 6.32
N ARG A 479 23.51 -23.69 5.47
CA ARG A 479 22.24 -23.81 4.73
C ARG A 479 22.49 -24.42 3.35
N ARG A 480 21.62 -25.34 2.91
CA ARG A 480 21.70 -25.92 1.57
C ARG A 480 21.38 -24.85 0.52
N HIS A 481 22.27 -24.63 -0.44
CA HIS A 481 22.10 -23.58 -1.45
C HIS A 481 21.04 -23.96 -2.49
N SER A 482 19.85 -23.35 -2.41
CA SER A 482 18.88 -23.27 -3.50
C SER A 482 18.80 -21.83 -4.01
N ALA A 483 18.35 -21.64 -5.27
CA ALA A 483 18.13 -20.30 -5.86
C ALA A 483 17.13 -19.45 -5.05
N ALA A 484 16.24 -20.09 -4.29
CA ALA A 484 15.28 -19.42 -3.43
C ALA A 484 15.87 -18.91 -2.11
N ILE A 485 16.94 -19.54 -1.61
CA ILE A 485 17.73 -19.09 -0.45
C ILE A 485 18.73 -18.01 -0.86
N THR A 486 19.33 -18.09 -2.05
CA THR A 486 20.18 -17.01 -2.59
C THR A 486 19.38 -15.77 -2.97
N GLY A 487 18.07 -15.89 -3.18
CA GLY A 487 17.19 -14.76 -3.53
C GLY A 487 17.34 -14.30 -4.98
N GLU A 488 17.80 -15.18 -5.87
CA GLU A 488 18.12 -14.90 -7.28
C GLU A 488 16.87 -14.85 -8.18
N TYR A 489 15.86 -14.10 -7.74
CA TYR A 489 14.66 -13.80 -8.53
C TYR A 489 15.00 -12.75 -9.60
N VAL A 490 14.54 -12.92 -10.84
CA VAL A 490 14.94 -12.03 -11.95
C VAL A 490 14.66 -10.54 -11.66
N VAL A 491 13.52 -10.22 -11.06
CA VAL A 491 13.18 -8.84 -10.64
C VAL A 491 14.13 -8.29 -9.56
N ILE A 492 14.60 -9.14 -8.65
CA ILE A 492 15.61 -8.78 -7.64
C ILE A 492 16.98 -8.60 -8.29
N CYS A 493 17.38 -9.47 -9.22
CA CYS A 493 18.61 -9.30 -9.99
C CYS A 493 18.59 -8.02 -10.86
N LYS A 494 17.42 -7.63 -11.39
CA LYS A 494 17.21 -6.35 -12.09
C LYS A 494 17.36 -5.17 -11.12
N LEU A 495 16.74 -5.23 -9.93
CA LEU A 495 16.88 -4.22 -8.87
C LEU A 495 18.34 -4.03 -8.43
N LEU A 496 19.07 -5.11 -8.14
CA LEU A 496 20.44 -5.07 -7.63
C LEU A 496 21.46 -4.54 -8.65
N LYS A 497 21.14 -4.58 -9.95
CA LYS A 497 21.92 -3.94 -11.01
C LYS A 497 21.60 -2.45 -11.20
N MET A 498 20.41 -2.03 -10.74
CA MET A 498 19.94 -0.65 -10.80
C MET A 498 20.44 0.18 -9.62
N LEU A 499 20.48 -0.41 -8.42
CA LEU A 499 20.98 0.23 -7.20
C LEU A 499 22.51 0.31 -7.21
N GLU A 500 23.08 1.51 -7.04
CA GLU A 500 24.55 1.71 -7.08
C GLU A 500 25.29 0.91 -6.00
N ASN A 501 24.66 0.69 -4.85
CA ASN A 501 25.19 -0.10 -3.73
C ASN A 501 24.55 -1.50 -3.64
N GLY A 502 23.97 -2.02 -4.72
CA GLY A 502 23.15 -3.24 -4.73
C GLY A 502 23.77 -4.45 -4.01
N SER A 503 25.07 -4.68 -4.17
CA SER A 503 25.76 -5.79 -3.47
C SER A 503 25.78 -5.62 -1.94
N ASP A 504 25.98 -4.39 -1.46
CA ASP A 504 26.01 -4.07 -0.04
C ASP A 504 24.61 -4.02 0.57
N CYS A 505 23.61 -3.51 -0.17
CA CYS A 505 22.23 -3.50 0.30
C CYS A 505 21.67 -4.92 0.41
N LYS A 506 21.98 -5.83 -0.54
CA LYS A 506 21.63 -7.25 -0.44
C LYS A 506 22.26 -7.90 0.79
N LEU A 507 23.57 -7.71 0.99
CA LEU A 507 24.28 -8.29 2.14
C LEU A 507 23.68 -7.81 3.48
N LEU A 508 23.35 -6.52 3.58
CA LEU A 508 22.73 -5.94 4.77
C LEU A 508 21.32 -6.52 5.02
N VAL A 509 20.50 -6.65 3.97
CA VAL A 509 19.13 -7.20 4.08
C VAL A 509 19.15 -8.68 4.42
N ASP A 510 19.95 -9.49 3.73
CA ASP A 510 20.03 -10.94 3.98
C ASP A 510 20.52 -11.22 5.40
N TYR A 511 21.53 -10.47 5.88
CA TYR A 511 21.99 -10.55 7.27
C TYR A 511 20.88 -10.16 8.25
N ALA A 512 20.16 -9.05 8.02
CA ALA A 512 19.07 -8.61 8.89
C ALA A 512 17.91 -9.61 8.94
N ILE A 513 17.57 -10.24 7.80
CA ILE A 513 16.56 -11.31 7.74
C ILE A 513 17.01 -12.53 8.57
N ASP A 514 18.27 -12.94 8.46
CA ASP A 514 18.80 -14.07 9.23
C ASP A 514 18.87 -13.79 10.73
N GLN A 515 19.17 -12.55 11.15
CA GLN A 515 19.06 -12.19 12.58
C GLN A 515 17.60 -12.18 13.09
N CYS A 516 16.61 -12.08 12.21
CA CYS A 516 15.18 -12.05 12.55
C CYS A 516 14.50 -13.43 12.52
N GLU A 517 15.21 -14.50 12.14
CA GLU A 517 14.59 -15.76 11.69
C GLU A 517 13.92 -16.62 12.76
N HIS A 518 14.09 -16.28 14.04
CA HIS A 518 13.50 -16.93 15.23
C HIS A 518 12.03 -17.37 15.07
N MET A 519 11.25 -16.62 14.29
CA MET A 519 9.85 -16.90 13.99
C MET A 519 9.65 -17.41 12.56
N GLN A 520 10.26 -16.70 11.61
CA GLN A 520 10.04 -16.85 10.18
C GLN A 520 11.20 -16.20 9.41
N ASN A 521 11.86 -16.92 8.51
CA ASN A 521 12.82 -16.33 7.58
C ASN A 521 12.09 -15.92 6.29
N LEU A 522 12.20 -14.65 5.89
CA LEU A 522 11.46 -14.12 4.73
C LEU A 522 11.82 -14.85 3.43
N ARG A 523 13.10 -15.18 3.21
CA ARG A 523 13.57 -15.82 1.98
C ARG A 523 13.02 -17.24 1.84
N ASP A 524 13.07 -18.00 2.94
CA ASP A 524 12.50 -19.35 2.98
C ASP A 524 10.99 -19.33 2.73
N CYS A 525 10.28 -18.29 3.18
CA CYS A 525 8.83 -18.19 3.00
C CYS A 525 8.41 -17.79 1.58
N ILE A 526 9.24 -17.03 0.86
CA ILE A 526 9.09 -16.84 -0.58
C ILE A 526 9.19 -18.20 -1.29
N SER A 527 10.21 -19.02 -0.96
CA SER A 527 10.36 -20.38 -1.52
C SER A 527 9.13 -21.24 -1.23
N GLN A 528 8.80 -21.44 0.04
CA GLN A 528 7.74 -22.37 0.46
C GLN A 528 6.38 -22.01 -0.13
N CYS A 529 6.04 -20.71 -0.22
CA CYS A 529 4.80 -20.28 -0.85
C CYS A 529 4.82 -20.50 -2.38
N ARG A 530 5.96 -20.33 -3.05
CA ARG A 530 6.12 -20.64 -4.48
C ARG A 530 6.02 -22.14 -4.75
N ASP A 531 6.67 -22.96 -3.93
CA ASP A 531 6.67 -24.42 -4.04
C ASP A 531 5.22 -24.96 -3.87
N LEU A 532 4.47 -24.44 -2.89
CA LEU A 532 3.05 -24.75 -2.69
C LEU A 532 2.11 -24.16 -3.77
N ALA A 533 2.52 -23.10 -4.47
CA ALA A 533 1.78 -22.60 -5.63
C ALA A 533 1.98 -23.49 -6.87
N ALA A 534 3.17 -24.09 -7.01
CA ALA A 534 3.51 -24.99 -8.11
C ALA A 534 2.95 -26.42 -7.93
N ASP A 535 2.74 -26.87 -6.70
CA ASP A 535 2.19 -28.19 -6.36
C ASP A 535 0.85 -28.45 -7.05
N ARG A 536 0.84 -29.39 -8.00
CA ARG A 536 -0.33 -29.72 -8.83
C ARG A 536 -1.41 -30.53 -8.10
N ASP A 537 -1.08 -31.10 -6.95
CA ASP A 537 -2.04 -31.88 -6.14
C ASP A 537 -2.93 -30.95 -5.30
N LEU A 538 -2.55 -29.68 -5.13
CA LEU A 538 -3.37 -28.67 -4.47
C LEU A 538 -4.48 -28.09 -5.37
N PRO A 539 -5.69 -27.85 -4.82
CA PRO A 539 -6.77 -27.14 -5.53
C PRO A 539 -6.30 -25.78 -6.07
N SER A 540 -6.82 -25.35 -7.22
CA SER A 540 -6.43 -24.05 -7.83
C SER A 540 -6.54 -22.89 -6.86
N THR A 541 -7.61 -22.82 -6.06
CA THR A 541 -7.81 -21.77 -5.05
C THR A 541 -6.74 -21.75 -3.94
N LYS A 542 -6.14 -22.91 -3.61
CA LYS A 542 -5.02 -22.99 -2.67
C LYS A 542 -3.71 -22.57 -3.34
N ARG A 543 -3.50 -22.96 -4.60
CA ARG A 543 -2.34 -22.51 -5.40
C ARG A 543 -2.35 -21.00 -5.61
N ASP A 544 -3.51 -20.42 -5.95
CA ASP A 544 -3.71 -18.97 -6.10
C ASP A 544 -3.41 -18.23 -4.78
N PHE A 545 -3.85 -18.79 -3.63
CA PHE A 545 -3.56 -18.26 -2.30
C PHE A 545 -2.06 -18.27 -1.96
N PHE A 546 -1.37 -19.39 -2.23
CA PHE A 546 0.07 -19.49 -1.97
C PHE A 546 0.90 -18.63 -2.95
N MET A 547 0.50 -18.56 -4.22
CA MET A 547 1.16 -17.69 -5.21
C MET A 547 1.07 -16.23 -4.80
N LEU A 548 -0.11 -15.79 -4.37
CA LEU A 548 -0.34 -14.47 -3.81
C LEU A 548 0.58 -14.20 -2.60
N ARG A 549 0.67 -15.13 -1.66
CA ARG A 549 1.51 -14.99 -0.47
C ARG A 549 3.00 -14.91 -0.83
N ALA A 550 3.45 -15.69 -1.82
CA ALA A 550 4.80 -15.62 -2.36
C ALA A 550 5.11 -14.23 -2.94
N VAL A 551 4.19 -13.65 -3.73
CA VAL A 551 4.35 -12.30 -4.30
C VAL A 551 4.44 -11.25 -3.19
N ASN A 552 3.59 -11.31 -2.18
CA ASN A 552 3.63 -10.36 -1.06
C ASN A 552 4.97 -10.44 -0.29
N TYR A 553 5.53 -11.64 -0.11
CA TYR A 553 6.86 -11.81 0.50
C TYR A 553 8.00 -11.34 -0.40
N LEU A 554 7.90 -11.54 -1.72
CA LEU A 554 8.86 -11.00 -2.70
C LEU A 554 8.82 -9.46 -2.72
N GLU A 555 7.64 -8.86 -2.62
CA GLU A 555 7.45 -7.41 -2.51
C GLU A 555 8.08 -6.85 -1.21
N ARG A 556 7.89 -7.53 -0.07
CA ARG A 556 8.58 -7.20 1.18
C ARG A 556 10.10 -7.21 1.01
N TYR A 557 10.65 -8.24 0.34
CA TYR A 557 12.09 -8.36 0.10
C TYR A 557 12.62 -7.25 -0.83
N PHE A 558 11.85 -6.90 -1.88
CA PHE A 558 12.14 -5.77 -2.77
C PHE A 558 12.22 -4.45 -2.00
N TYR A 559 11.20 -4.12 -1.18
CA TYR A 559 11.21 -2.88 -0.40
C TYR A 559 12.31 -2.84 0.66
N LEU A 560 12.66 -3.97 1.28
CA LEU A 560 13.81 -4.04 2.20
C LEU A 560 15.13 -3.70 1.49
N MET A 561 15.32 -4.15 0.23
CA MET A 561 16.50 -3.79 -0.57
C MET A 561 16.54 -2.30 -0.93
N CYS A 562 15.42 -1.74 -1.38
CA CYS A 562 15.31 -0.29 -1.62
C CYS A 562 15.60 0.51 -0.35
N PHE A 563 15.02 0.12 0.79
CA PHE A 563 15.21 0.81 2.06
C PHE A 563 16.64 0.67 2.58
N ALA A 564 17.29 -0.49 2.40
CA ALA A 564 18.70 -0.66 2.71
C ALA A 564 19.60 0.23 1.82
N SER A 565 19.35 0.34 0.52
CA SER A 565 20.08 1.26 -0.37
C SER A 565 19.93 2.70 0.08
N TYR A 566 18.70 3.13 0.40
CA TYR A 566 18.40 4.44 0.97
C TYR A 566 19.16 4.69 2.29
N VAL A 567 19.14 3.75 3.24
CA VAL A 567 19.89 3.86 4.50
C VAL A 567 21.39 3.94 4.28
N LEU A 568 21.94 3.20 3.31
CA LEU A 568 23.36 3.22 2.97
C LEU A 568 23.81 4.56 2.35
N GLU A 569 22.91 5.24 1.62
CA GLU A 569 23.12 6.56 1.01
C GLU A 569 22.88 7.71 2.00
N GLU A 570 21.72 7.77 2.67
CA GLU A 570 21.35 8.91 3.52
C GLU A 570 22.05 8.95 4.88
N ARG A 571 22.62 7.84 5.37
CA ARG A 571 23.39 7.82 6.64
C ARG A 571 24.56 8.81 6.66
N VAL A 572 25.24 9.04 5.53
CA VAL A 572 26.36 10.00 5.44
C VAL A 572 25.87 11.45 5.39
N HIS A 573 24.56 11.66 5.30
CA HIS A 573 23.89 12.95 5.33
C HIS A 573 22.90 13.06 6.50
N TYR A 574 22.99 12.15 7.48
CA TYR A 574 22.14 12.12 8.67
C TYR A 574 20.63 12.13 8.36
N PHE A 575 20.23 11.58 7.20
CA PHE A 575 18.85 11.57 6.70
C PHE A 575 18.23 12.97 6.52
N GLN A 576 19.08 13.98 6.23
CA GLN A 576 18.65 15.38 6.08
C GLN A 576 18.33 15.78 4.63
N ARG A 577 18.67 14.99 3.60
CA ARG A 577 18.40 15.38 2.20
C ARG A 577 17.00 14.98 1.76
N SER A 578 16.62 13.73 2.01
CA SER A 578 15.37 13.18 1.52
C SER A 578 14.85 12.07 2.45
N LEU A 579 13.53 11.91 2.47
CA LEU A 579 12.89 10.72 3.05
C LEU A 579 12.77 9.62 1.97
N PHE A 580 12.51 8.39 2.38
CA PHE A 580 12.53 7.21 1.52
C PHE A 580 11.60 7.34 0.29
N VAL A 581 10.39 7.85 0.46
CA VAL A 581 9.43 8.08 -0.64
C VAL A 581 9.99 9.07 -1.66
N THR A 582 10.60 10.17 -1.20
CA THR A 582 11.19 11.20 -2.06
C THR A 582 12.43 10.66 -2.76
N TRP A 583 13.31 9.98 -2.03
CA TRP A 583 14.51 9.32 -2.57
C TRP A 583 14.15 8.35 -3.70
N MET A 584 13.14 7.48 -3.53
CA MET A 584 12.72 6.55 -4.58
C MET A 584 12.34 7.27 -5.88
N LYS A 585 11.66 8.43 -5.79
CA LYS A 585 11.25 9.23 -6.96
C LYS A 585 12.41 10.01 -7.59
N GLU A 586 13.20 10.70 -6.78
CA GLU A 586 14.22 11.64 -7.27
C GLU A 586 15.52 10.93 -7.68
N ARG A 587 15.89 9.84 -6.98
CA ARG A 587 17.16 9.13 -7.23
C ARG A 587 17.11 8.19 -8.45
N TYR A 588 15.96 7.55 -8.66
CA TYR A 588 15.76 6.51 -9.69
C TYR A 588 14.57 6.78 -10.63
N GLY A 589 13.87 7.91 -10.49
CA GLY A 589 12.77 8.29 -11.38
C GLY A 589 11.60 7.30 -11.33
N SER A 590 11.15 6.83 -12.51
CA SER A 590 10.20 5.73 -12.63
C SER A 590 10.82 4.35 -12.37
N ALA A 591 12.13 4.17 -12.50
CA ALA A 591 12.75 2.86 -12.74
C ALA A 591 12.44 1.78 -11.67
N LEU A 592 12.44 2.16 -10.38
CA LEU A 592 12.03 1.26 -9.28
C LEU A 592 10.54 0.89 -9.36
N TYR A 593 9.70 1.83 -9.76
CA TYR A 593 8.27 1.64 -9.98
C TYR A 593 7.99 0.77 -11.22
N GLU A 594 8.82 0.84 -12.28
CA GLU A 594 8.70 -0.06 -13.44
C GLU A 594 8.97 -1.53 -13.05
N LEU A 595 9.92 -1.79 -12.15
CA LEU A 595 10.16 -3.14 -11.60
C LEU A 595 8.99 -3.61 -10.73
N LEU A 596 8.42 -2.72 -9.89
CA LEU A 596 7.25 -3.02 -9.05
C LEU A 596 5.95 -3.20 -9.85
N ASP A 597 5.84 -2.62 -11.04
CA ASP A 597 4.72 -2.83 -11.98
C ASP A 597 4.81 -4.18 -12.71
N ASN A 598 5.99 -4.81 -12.67
CA ASN A 598 6.31 -6.07 -13.33
C ASN A 598 6.81 -7.13 -12.32
N LEU A 599 6.32 -7.10 -11.08
CA LEU A 599 6.76 -7.98 -10.01
C LEU A 599 6.28 -9.41 -10.28
N CYS A 600 7.22 -10.31 -10.56
CA CYS A 600 6.94 -11.69 -10.95
C CYS A 600 8.07 -12.68 -10.60
N PHE A 601 7.72 -13.96 -10.62
CA PHE A 601 8.64 -15.09 -10.56
C PHE A 601 8.85 -15.63 -11.97
N GLU A 602 9.76 -15.01 -12.74
CA GLU A 602 10.16 -15.55 -14.05
C GLU A 602 10.84 -16.92 -13.86
N GLU A 603 10.35 -17.97 -14.53
CA GLU A 603 10.99 -19.30 -14.57
C GLU A 603 11.47 -19.70 -15.97
N GLU A 604 10.76 -19.31 -17.03
CA GLU A 604 11.13 -19.63 -18.41
C GLU A 604 10.88 -18.46 -19.37
N ILE A 605 11.71 -18.37 -20.41
CA ILE A 605 11.61 -17.37 -21.47
C ILE A 605 10.33 -17.62 -22.28
N GLY A 606 9.38 -16.68 -22.24
CA GLY A 606 8.24 -16.64 -23.19
C GLY A 606 6.83 -16.65 -22.58
N ALA A 607 6.68 -16.65 -21.26
CA ALA A 607 5.38 -16.48 -20.61
C ALA A 607 5.38 -15.28 -19.66
N GLU A 608 4.85 -14.14 -20.12
CA GLU A 608 4.62 -12.93 -19.30
C GLU A 608 3.44 -13.13 -18.33
N THR A 609 3.58 -14.02 -17.36
CA THR A 609 2.67 -14.07 -16.20
C THR A 609 3.01 -12.93 -15.25
N HIS A 610 2.52 -11.72 -15.57
CA HIS A 610 2.48 -10.60 -14.63
C HIS A 610 1.66 -11.02 -13.41
N VAL A 611 2.32 -11.27 -12.27
CA VAL A 611 1.64 -11.76 -11.06
C VAL A 611 1.11 -10.59 -10.22
N SER A 612 1.74 -9.42 -10.32
CA SER A 612 1.30 -8.17 -9.68
C SER A 612 1.79 -6.95 -10.47
N SER A 613 0.90 -5.98 -10.67
CA SER A 613 1.19 -4.62 -11.15
C SER A 613 0.96 -3.59 -10.04
N MET A 614 1.49 -2.37 -10.14
CA MET A 614 1.27 -1.31 -9.14
C MET A 614 -0.22 -1.11 -8.88
N ARG A 615 -1.00 -1.06 -9.96
CA ARG A 615 -2.45 -0.90 -9.91
C ARG A 615 -3.16 -2.09 -9.27
N TRP A 616 -2.69 -3.31 -9.51
CA TRP A 616 -3.22 -4.50 -8.85
C TRP A 616 -2.96 -4.43 -7.33
N ARG A 617 -1.81 -3.92 -6.89
CA ARG A 617 -1.46 -3.79 -5.46
C ARG A 617 -2.44 -2.88 -4.71
N TRP A 618 -2.71 -1.66 -5.19
CA TRP A 618 -3.70 -0.77 -4.53
C TRP A 618 -5.13 -1.32 -4.59
N ARG A 619 -5.51 -2.04 -5.67
CA ARG A 619 -6.85 -2.64 -5.74
C ARG A 619 -7.14 -3.58 -4.58
N ARG A 620 -6.08 -4.03 -3.87
CA ARG A 620 -6.12 -4.76 -2.59
C ARG A 620 -6.05 -3.83 -1.37
N LYS A 621 -5.15 -2.83 -1.36
CA LYS A 621 -4.89 -1.94 -0.21
C LYS A 621 -5.84 -0.74 -0.05
N ARG A 622 -6.63 -0.40 -1.07
CA ARG A 622 -7.51 0.78 -1.07
C ARG A 622 -8.56 0.78 0.05
N LYS A 623 -8.87 1.96 0.58
CA LYS A 623 -9.93 2.15 1.59
C LYS A 623 -11.29 1.73 1.05
N LEU A 624 -11.92 0.72 1.67
CA LEU A 624 -13.28 0.25 1.33
C LEU A 624 -14.35 1.04 2.11
N VAL A 625 -14.47 2.34 1.84
CA VAL A 625 -15.38 3.20 2.60
C VAL A 625 -16.84 2.97 2.22
N SER A 626 -17.69 2.76 3.23
CA SER A 626 -19.13 2.46 3.10
C SER A 626 -19.95 3.51 2.32
N ARG A 627 -19.40 4.71 2.10
CA ARG A 627 -20.01 5.78 1.30
C ARG A 627 -18.94 6.52 0.49
N LEU A 628 -19.24 6.75 -0.79
CA LEU A 628 -18.43 7.53 -1.73
C LEU A 628 -18.68 9.05 -1.59
N GLU A 629 -18.55 9.59 -0.38
CA GLU A 629 -18.82 11.01 -0.03
C GLU A 629 -17.67 11.94 -0.49
#